data_AF-A0A842NC98-F1
#
_entry.id   AF-A0A842NC98-F1
#
_cell.length_a   1.000
_cell.length_b   1.000
_cell.length_c   1.000
_cell.angle_alpha   90.00
_cell.angle_beta   90.00
_cell.angle_gamma   90.00
#
_symmetry.space_group_name_H-M   'P 1'
#
loop_
_entity.id
_entity.type
_entity.pdbx_description
1 polymer ?
#
loop_
_entity_poly.entity_id
_entity_poly.type
_entity_poly.pdbx_seq_one_letter_code
_entity_poly.pdbx_strand_id
1 'polypeptide(L)'
;MGFGFSIFFPLTLEIILSKTRKGISGKIIGAYETIFGLGWVIGPIIGGPITQAFGDETPYIIFSIIGIGITILAIISRKKLEPLKINE
;
A
#
# COMPACT_ATOMS: atom_id res chain seq x y z
N MET A 1 1.22 -0.56 15.34
CA MET A 1 1.13 -1.19 14.00
C MET A 1 -0.25 -1.77 13.68
N GLY A 2 -0.91 -2.53 14.59
CA GLY A 2 -2.16 -3.25 14.29
C GLY A 2 -3.36 -2.40 13.86
N PHE A 3 -3.73 -1.36 14.62
CA PHE A 3 -4.92 -0.54 14.31
C PHE A 3 -4.87 0.16 12.96
N GLY A 4 -3.72 0.73 12.60
CA GLY A 4 -3.56 1.40 11.31
C GLY A 4 -3.73 0.42 10.15
N PHE A 5 -3.04 -0.71 10.22
CA PHE A 5 -3.12 -1.75 9.19
C PHE A 5 -4.56 -2.26 9.00
N SER A 6 -5.30 -2.48 10.10
CA SER A 6 -6.70 -2.92 10.07
C SER A 6 -7.68 -1.91 9.49
N ILE A 7 -7.36 -0.62 9.50
CA ILE A 7 -8.21 0.42 8.88
C ILE A 7 -7.82 0.58 7.41
N PHE A 8 -6.52 0.68 7.12
CA PHE A 8 -6.03 0.95 5.77
C PHE A 8 -6.37 -0.16 4.77
N PHE A 9 -6.30 -1.42 5.19
CA PHE A 9 -6.55 -2.56 4.31
C PHE A 9 -8.00 -2.59 3.78
N PRO A 10 -9.05 -2.66 4.63
CA PRO A 10 -10.43 -2.65 4.15
C PRO A 10 -10.82 -1.33 3.51
N LEU A 11 -10.32 -0.18 4.00
CA LEU A 11 -10.60 1.13 3.42
C LEU A 11 -10.10 1.24 1.97
N THR A 12 -8.88 0.78 1.71
CA THR A 12 -8.30 0.84 0.35
C THR A 12 -9.07 -0.08 -0.59
N LEU A 13 -9.41 -1.28 -0.13
CA LEU A 13 -10.20 -2.23 -0.91
C LEU A 13 -11.60 -1.68 -1.22
N GLU A 14 -12.25 -1.06 -0.23
CA GLU A 14 -13.56 -0.42 -0.38
C GLU A 14 -13.52 0.73 -1.40
N ILE A 15 -12.52 1.61 -1.33
CA ILE A 15 -12.35 2.70 -2.29
C ILE A 15 -12.19 2.15 -3.72
N ILE A 16 -11.38 1.12 -3.91
CA ILE A 16 -11.17 0.49 -5.21
C ILE A 16 -12.48 -0.14 -5.72
N LEU A 17 -13.18 -0.88 -4.86
CA LEU A 17 -14.43 -1.54 -5.21
C LEU A 17 -15.56 -0.56 -5.51
N SER A 18 -15.63 0.57 -4.81
CA SER A 18 -16.63 1.62 -5.04
C SER A 18 -16.58 2.20 -6.47
N LYS A 19 -15.40 2.18 -7.09
CA LYS A 19 -15.16 2.64 -8.47
C LYS A 19 -15.18 1.51 -9.50
N THR A 20 -15.34 0.26 -9.07
CA THR A 20 -15.23 -0.94 -9.91
C THR A 20 -16.59 -1.43 -10.35
N ARG A 21 -16.77 -1.73 -11.65
CA ARG A 21 -18.01 -2.33 -12.18
C ARG A 21 -18.21 -3.73 -11.61
N LYS A 22 -19.44 -4.07 -11.18
CA LYS A 22 -19.80 -5.33 -10.50
C LYS A 22 -19.33 -6.62 -11.20
N GLY A 23 -19.16 -6.62 -12.52
CA GLY A 23 -18.70 -7.79 -13.29
C GLY A 23 -17.20 -8.07 -13.23
N ILE A 24 -16.36 -7.13 -12.78
CA ILE A 24 -14.90 -7.28 -12.72
C ILE A 24 -14.33 -7.17 -11.29
N SER A 25 -15.18 -6.97 -10.28
CA SER A 25 -14.78 -6.81 -8.88
C SER A 25 -13.92 -7.97 -8.38
N GLY A 26 -14.28 -9.22 -8.69
CA GLY A 26 -13.49 -10.39 -8.31
C GLY A 26 -12.07 -10.39 -8.87
N LYS A 27 -11.88 -9.93 -10.12
CA LYS A 27 -10.55 -9.81 -10.75
C LYS A 27 -9.71 -8.72 -10.09
N ILE A 28 -10.35 -7.61 -9.70
CA ILE A 28 -9.68 -6.50 -9.01
C ILE A 28 -9.28 -6.89 -7.58
N ILE A 29 -10.16 -7.59 -6.85
CA ILE A 29 -9.84 -8.14 -5.53
C ILE A 29 -8.65 -9.11 -5.64
N GLY A 30 -8.70 -10.04 -6.60
CA GLY A 30 -7.59 -10.98 -6.81
C GLY A 30 -6.26 -10.29 -7.14
N ALA A 31 -6.29 -9.24 -7.96
CA ALA A 31 -5.10 -8.44 -8.25
C ALA A 31 -4.58 -7.70 -7.02
N TYR A 32 -5.48 -7.15 -6.19
CA TYR A 32 -5.12 -6.47 -4.94
C TYR A 32 -4.44 -7.43 -3.96
N GLU A 33 -5.04 -8.59 -3.71
CA GLU A 33 -4.47 -9.64 -2.84
C GLU A 33 -3.13 -10.15 -3.37
N THR A 34 -2.98 -10.27 -4.70
CA THR A 34 -1.71 -10.69 -5.31
C THR A 34 -0.59 -9.68 -5.03
N ILE A 35 -0.86 -8.38 -5.21
CA ILE A 35 0.11 -7.32 -4.91
C ILE A 35 0.45 -7.33 -3.42
N PHE A 36 -0.56 -7.50 -2.57
CA PHE A 36 -0.37 -7.58 -1.13
C PHE A 36 0.51 -8.77 -0.73
N GLY A 37 0.21 -9.96 -1.26
CA GLY A 37 1.01 -11.17 -1.08
C GLY A 37 2.43 -11.03 -1.61
N LEU A 38 2.63 -10.35 -2.75
CA LEU A 38 3.98 -10.02 -3.25
C LEU A 38 4.76 -9.17 -2.23
N GLY A 39 4.11 -8.18 -1.61
CA GLY A 39 4.73 -7.39 -0.56
C GLY A 39 5.21 -8.24 0.62
N TRP A 40 4.41 -9.23 1.02
CA TRP A 40 4.78 -10.19 2.08
C TRP A 40 5.96 -11.10 1.72
N VAL A 41 6.13 -11.40 0.44
CA VAL A 41 7.26 -12.21 -0.05
C VAL A 41 8.51 -11.34 -0.18
N ILE A 42 8.38 -10.19 -0.83
CA ILE A 42 9.50 -9.29 -1.13
C ILE A 42 10.07 -8.67 0.16
N GLY A 43 9.22 -8.34 1.14
CA GLY A 43 9.63 -7.71 2.39
C GLY A 43 10.74 -8.48 3.14
N PRO A 44 10.53 -9.75 3.52
CA PRO A 44 11.54 -10.58 4.15
C PRO A 44 12.71 -10.94 3.23
N ILE A 45 12.46 -11.15 1.93
CA ILE A 45 13.52 -11.47 0.95
C ILE A 45 14.55 -10.34 0.87
N ILE A 46 14.10 -9.08 0.91
CA ILE A 46 14.99 -7.92 0.89
C ILE A 46 15.49 -7.58 2.30
N GLY A 47 14.60 -7.61 3.30
CA GLY A 47 14.92 -7.26 4.68
C GLY A 47 15.94 -8.20 5.33
N GLY A 48 15.80 -9.52 5.13
CA GLY A 48 16.65 -10.53 5.78
C GLY A 48 18.14 -10.41 5.44
N PRO A 49 18.54 -10.31 4.16
CA PRO A 49 19.93 -10.07 3.79
C PRO A 49 20.46 -8.71 4.26
N ILE A 50 19.62 -7.66 4.26
CA ILE A 50 20.01 -6.32 4.75
C ILE A 50 20.31 -6.37 6.24
N THR A 51 19.46 -7.02 7.03
CA THR A 51 19.68 -7.26 8.47
C THR A 51 21.00 -7.99 8.72
N GLN A 52 21.28 -9.06 7.95
CA GLN A 52 22.50 -9.85 8.12
C GLN A 52 23.78 -9.09 7.76
N ALA A 53 23.73 -8.19 6.78
CA ALA A 53 24.92 -7.48 6.30
C ALA A 53 25.21 -6.18 7.08
N PHE A 54 24.18 -5.46 7.53
CA PHE A 54 24.31 -4.12 8.11
C PHE A 54 23.74 -4.00 9.53
N GLY A 55 23.34 -5.11 10.14
CA GLY A 55 22.77 -5.16 11.49
C GLY A 55 21.28 -4.85 11.53
N ASP A 56 20.68 -5.12 12.69
CA ASP A 56 19.22 -5.13 12.88
C ASP A 56 18.53 -3.79 12.66
N GLU A 57 19.25 -2.67 12.76
CA GLU A 57 18.69 -1.32 12.71
C GLU A 57 18.48 -0.80 11.27
N THR A 58 19.29 -1.29 10.33
CA THR A 58 19.33 -0.80 8.94
C THR A 58 18.03 -1.01 8.16
N PRO A 59 17.33 -2.16 8.24
CA PRO A 59 16.05 -2.36 7.56
C PRO A 59 15.01 -1.33 8.01
N TYR A 60 14.95 -1.02 9.31
CA TYR A 60 13.97 -0.08 9.85
C TYR A 60 14.17 1.33 9.30
N ILE A 61 15.42 1.78 9.19
CA ILE A 61 15.76 3.09 8.61
C ILE A 61 15.35 3.12 7.13
N ILE A 62 15.66 2.07 6.37
CA ILE A 62 15.29 1.95 4.95
C ILE A 62 13.77 1.98 4.78
N PHE A 63 13.03 1.17 5.54
CA PHE A 63 11.57 1.17 5.49
C PHE A 63 10.97 2.51 5.93
N SER A 64 11.59 3.21 6.88
CA SER A 64 11.17 4.55 7.30
C SER A 64 11.34 5.58 6.18
N ILE A 65 12.48 5.57 5.48
CA ILE A 65 12.72 6.47 4.33
C ILE A 65 11.73 6.18 3.20
N ILE A 66 11.52 4.90 2.87
CA ILE A 66 10.55 4.48 1.86
C ILE A 66 9.13 4.93 2.26
N GLY A 67 8.74 4.73 3.52
CA GLY A 67 7.43 5.12 4.04
C GLY A 67 7.19 6.63 3.95
N ILE A 68 8.19 7.44 4.28
CA ILE A 68 8.13 8.90 4.11
C ILE A 68 7.99 9.27 2.63
N GLY A 69 8.76 8.64 1.74
CA GLY A 69 8.67 8.86 0.30
C GLY A 69 7.28 8.54 -0.26
N ILE A 70 6.71 7.41 0.13
CA ILE A 70 5.34 7.01 -0.25
C ILE A 70 4.31 8.00 0.30
N THR A 71 4.48 8.46 1.55
CA THR A 71 3.59 9.45 2.18
C THR A 71 3.61 10.77 1.42
N ILE A 72 4.80 11.27 1.07
CA ILE A 72 4.96 12.50 0.27
C ILE A 72 4.32 12.30 -1.11
N LEU A 73 4.58 11.18 -1.77
CA LEU A 73 3.99 10.87 -3.07
C LEU A 73 2.46 10.82 -3.00
N ALA A 74 1.90 10.24 -1.94
CA ALA A 74 0.46 10.18 -1.70
C ALA A 74 -0.14 11.58 -1.48
N ILE A 75 0.55 12.45 -0.73
CA ILE A 75 0.13 13.85 -0.51
C ILE A 75 0.12 14.64 -1.83
N ILE A 76 1.18 14.51 -2.64
CA ILE A 76 1.27 15.17 -3.95
C ILE A 76 0.17 14.65 -4.90
N SER A 77 -0.02 13.33 -4.93
CA SER A 77 -1.01 12.67 -5.77
C SER A 77 -2.44 12.91 -5.31
N ARG A 78 -2.64 13.39 -4.07
CA ARG A 78 -3.95 13.71 -3.50
C ARG A 78 -4.73 14.70 -4.37
N LYS A 79 -4.05 15.72 -4.90
CA LYS A 79 -4.65 16.71 -5.84
C LYS A 79 -5.13 16.10 -7.16
N LYS A 80 -4.61 14.93 -7.54
CA LYS A 80 -4.96 14.22 -8.78
C LYS A 80 -6.00 13.11 -8.54
N LEU A 81 -6.20 12.72 -7.28
CA LEU A 81 -7.10 11.66 -6.84
C LEU A 81 -8.41 12.20 -6.26
N GLU A 82 -8.53 13.51 -6.01
CA GLU A 82 -9.81 14.14 -5.70
C GLU A 82 -10.77 13.90 -6.88
N PRO A 83 -11.90 13.21 -6.66
CA PRO A 83 -12.92 13.09 -7.69
C PRO A 83 -13.41 14.51 -8.02
N LEU A 84 -13.42 14.85 -9.30
CA LEU A 84 -14.11 16.05 -9.81
C LEU A 84 -15.47 16.11 -9.10
N LYS A 85 -15.68 17.15 -8.29
CA LYS A 85 -17.00 17.46 -7.72
C LYS A 85 -17.97 17.47 -8.89
N ILE A 86 -18.83 16.46 -8.95
CA ILE A 86 -20.03 16.53 -9.78
C ILE A 86 -20.87 17.57 -9.07
N ASN A 87 -20.86 18.79 -9.62
CA ASN A 87 -21.75 19.85 -9.19
C ASN A 87 -23.19 19.36 -9.43
N GLU A 88 -23.96 19.29 -8.35
CA GLU A 88 -25.42 19.29 -8.41
C GLU A 88 -25.91 20.74 -8.44
#